data_AF-A0AAN8APQ1-F1
#
_entry.id   AF-A0AAN8APQ1-F1
#
_cell.length_a   1.000
_cell.length_b   1.000
_cell.length_c   1.000
_cell.angle_alpha   90.00
_cell.angle_beta   90.00
_cell.angle_gamma   90.00
#
_symmetry.space_group_name_H-M   'P 1'
#
loop_
_entity.id
_entity.type
_entity.pdbx_description
1 polymer ?
#
loop_
_entity_poly.entity_id
_entity_poly.type
_entity_poly.pdbx_seq_one_letter_code
_entity_poly.pdbx_strand_id
1 'polypeptide(L)'
;MADDFSQSLTPPVSPFTADSFCDMTPARPPCFCCSETKEDPTGALSPQGYVAGGSLKRLLLRLDPAPAEYETDTVEIFGFPWVTETALVESTKLLFGLFREKVYRLESLVQSSSHDFGQAGNLHYEAEDLRQQCVSFLQYVKVFLHRFLEPTCSLDTSHCHPYEELEAQLPSALLEEIFGITLLVGRLKDLPANVQSAFTIANPGKIFPPSWHLLHLHLDVHWSILEILTYLVTRCKARWCTPTSL
;
A
#
# COMPACT_ATOMS: atom_id res chain seq x y z
N MET A 1 -54.51 -26.03 -51.01
CA MET A 1 -53.32 -25.34 -50.48
C MET A 1 -53.84 -24.48 -49.34
N ALA A 2 -54.12 -25.00 -48.13
CA ALA A 2 -53.23 -25.58 -47.10
C ALA A 2 -52.16 -24.58 -46.61
N ASP A 3 -52.41 -24.07 -45.40
CA ASP A 3 -51.57 -23.46 -44.34
C ASP A 3 -50.41 -22.50 -44.67
N ASP A 4 -50.38 -21.34 -43.99
CA ASP A 4 -49.48 -21.22 -42.83
C ASP A 4 -49.83 -20.04 -41.90
N PHE A 5 -50.16 -20.37 -40.65
CA PHE A 5 -50.11 -19.46 -39.51
C PHE A 5 -48.64 -19.32 -39.08
N SER A 6 -48.14 -18.09 -38.96
CA SER A 6 -46.95 -17.85 -38.11
C SER A 6 -47.18 -16.63 -37.21
N GLN A 7 -47.60 -16.95 -35.99
CA GLN A 7 -47.55 -16.05 -34.85
C GLN A 7 -46.07 -15.74 -34.56
N SER A 8 -45.68 -14.48 -34.72
CA SER A 8 -44.37 -14.00 -34.26
C SER A 8 -44.40 -13.90 -32.74
N LEU A 9 -43.89 -14.95 -32.09
CA LEU A 9 -43.64 -15.01 -30.65
C LEU A 9 -42.25 -14.43 -30.36
N THR A 10 -42.12 -13.10 -30.35
CA THR A 10 -40.98 -12.47 -29.69
C THR A 10 -41.35 -12.19 -28.23
N PRO A 11 -40.66 -12.78 -27.24
CA PRO A 11 -40.93 -12.48 -25.84
C PRO A 11 -40.58 -11.01 -25.53
N PRO A 12 -41.24 -10.39 -24.54
CA PRO A 12 -40.89 -9.05 -24.11
C PRO A 12 -39.46 -9.06 -23.57
N VAL A 13 -38.66 -8.06 -23.98
CA VAL A 13 -37.30 -7.85 -23.51
C VAL A 13 -37.34 -7.65 -22.00
N SER A 14 -36.80 -8.62 -21.26
CA SER A 14 -36.59 -8.51 -19.82
C SER A 14 -35.66 -7.33 -19.56
N PRO A 15 -35.90 -6.47 -18.55
CA PRO A 15 -34.95 -5.42 -18.23
C PRO A 15 -33.64 -6.10 -17.85
N PHE A 16 -32.63 -5.95 -18.69
CA PHE A 16 -31.25 -6.20 -18.30
C PHE A 16 -31.02 -5.30 -17.10
N THR A 17 -31.04 -5.89 -15.90
CA THR A 17 -30.24 -5.38 -14.81
C THR A 17 -28.85 -5.29 -15.39
N ALA A 18 -28.37 -4.06 -15.58
CA ALA A 18 -26.95 -3.84 -15.61
C ALA A 18 -26.47 -4.31 -14.24
N ASP A 19 -26.18 -5.60 -14.15
CA ASP A 19 -25.15 -6.07 -13.26
C ASP A 19 -23.97 -5.22 -13.67
N SER A 20 -23.79 -4.15 -12.90
CA SER A 20 -22.54 -3.43 -12.83
C SER A 20 -21.55 -4.53 -12.49
N PHE A 21 -20.93 -5.08 -13.53
CA PHE A 21 -19.59 -5.58 -13.45
C PHE A 21 -18.79 -4.41 -12.90
N CYS A 22 -18.83 -4.26 -11.56
CA CYS A 22 -17.76 -3.66 -10.83
C CYS A 22 -16.58 -4.50 -11.26
N ASP A 23 -15.84 -4.01 -12.26
CA ASP A 23 -14.49 -4.45 -12.49
C ASP A 23 -13.85 -4.54 -11.11
N MET A 24 -13.59 -5.78 -10.67
CA MET A 24 -12.92 -6.05 -9.40
C MET A 24 -11.45 -5.69 -9.56
N THR A 25 -11.17 -4.48 -10.05
CA THR A 25 -9.87 -3.86 -9.82
C THR A 25 -9.74 -3.73 -8.32
N PRO A 26 -8.75 -4.39 -7.70
CA PRO A 26 -8.54 -4.29 -6.26
C PRO A 26 -8.44 -2.81 -5.90
N ALA A 27 -9.12 -2.43 -4.81
CA ALA A 27 -9.11 -1.05 -4.36
C ALA A 27 -7.66 -0.62 -4.17
N ARG A 28 -7.27 0.53 -4.76
CA ARG A 28 -5.92 1.06 -4.55
C ARG A 28 -5.81 1.52 -3.10
N PRO A 29 -4.75 1.14 -2.37
CA PRO A 29 -4.53 1.65 -1.03
C PRO A 29 -4.47 3.19 -1.03
N PRO A 30 -4.89 3.84 0.07
CA PRO A 30 -4.78 5.28 0.18
C PRO A 30 -3.34 5.76 0.02
N CYS A 31 -3.14 6.88 -0.68
CA CYS A 31 -1.81 7.46 -0.88
C CYS A 31 -1.87 8.99 -0.92
N PHE A 32 -0.74 9.66 -0.68
CA PHE A 32 -0.68 11.12 -0.80
C PHE A 32 -0.84 11.56 -2.26
N CYS A 33 -1.64 12.59 -2.50
CA CYS A 33 -1.76 13.16 -3.84
C CYS A 33 -2.04 14.65 -3.73
N CYS A 34 -1.20 15.49 -4.36
CA CYS A 34 -1.42 16.94 -4.40
C CYS A 34 -2.10 17.43 -5.69
N SER A 35 -2.45 16.52 -6.63
CA SER A 35 -2.95 16.90 -7.96
C SER A 35 -4.35 17.52 -7.99
N GLU A 36 -5.22 17.16 -7.03
CA GLU A 36 -6.66 17.46 -7.06
C GLU A 36 -7.03 18.80 -6.41
N THR A 37 -6.07 19.47 -5.77
CA THR A 37 -6.34 20.59 -4.85
C THR A 37 -6.67 21.93 -5.52
N LYS A 38 -6.54 22.06 -6.85
CA LYS A 38 -6.80 23.33 -7.56
C LYS A 38 -8.18 23.44 -8.21
N GLU A 39 -8.91 22.34 -8.38
CA GLU A 39 -10.19 22.35 -9.10
C GLU A 39 -11.42 22.46 -8.18
N ASP A 40 -11.27 22.18 -6.88
CA ASP A 40 -12.39 22.24 -5.93
C ASP A 40 -12.39 23.55 -5.09
N PRO A 41 -13.34 24.48 -5.30
CA PRO A 41 -13.42 25.74 -4.55
C PRO A 41 -13.71 25.54 -3.05
N THR A 42 -14.17 24.36 -2.64
CA THR A 42 -14.37 23.98 -1.23
C THR A 42 -13.09 23.53 -0.52
N GLY A 43 -12.00 23.28 -1.26
CA GLY A 43 -10.75 22.75 -0.69
C GLY A 43 -10.92 21.34 -0.11
N ALA A 44 -11.85 20.55 -0.64
CA ALA A 44 -12.07 19.19 -0.16
C ALA A 44 -10.81 18.34 -0.37
N LEU A 45 -10.51 17.51 0.62
CA LEU A 45 -9.39 16.57 0.55
C LEU A 45 -9.73 15.42 -0.40
N SER A 46 -8.74 14.94 -1.15
CA SER A 46 -8.88 13.79 -2.06
C SER A 46 -9.47 12.59 -1.32
N PRO A 47 -10.58 11.99 -1.79
CA PRO A 47 -11.22 10.86 -1.11
C PRO A 47 -10.33 9.61 -1.08
N GLN A 48 -9.35 9.51 -1.98
CA GLN A 48 -8.35 8.45 -2.02
C GLN A 48 -7.14 8.72 -1.10
N GLY A 49 -7.06 9.88 -0.46
CA GLY A 49 -6.00 10.22 0.49
C GLY A 49 -6.24 9.65 1.89
N TYR A 50 -5.17 9.51 2.70
CA TYR A 50 -5.23 8.95 4.05
C TYR A 50 -6.24 9.62 4.99
N VAL A 51 -6.44 10.94 4.86
CA VAL A 51 -7.34 11.69 5.77
C VAL A 51 -8.80 11.49 5.40
N ALA A 52 -9.20 11.83 4.17
CA ALA A 52 -10.58 11.69 3.72
C ALA A 52 -10.99 10.21 3.58
N GLY A 53 -10.05 9.35 3.20
CA GLY A 53 -10.23 7.91 3.18
C GLY A 53 -10.41 7.30 4.57
N GLY A 54 -10.14 8.05 5.65
CA GLY A 54 -10.42 7.64 7.03
C GLY A 54 -9.33 6.79 7.68
N SER A 55 -8.11 6.74 7.14
CA SER A 55 -7.00 5.93 7.69
C SER A 55 -6.68 6.30 9.13
N LEU A 56 -6.60 7.61 9.44
CA LEU A 56 -6.38 8.06 10.82
C LEU A 56 -7.50 7.62 11.77
N LYS A 57 -8.77 7.72 11.34
CA LYS A 57 -9.92 7.29 12.15
C LYS A 57 -9.84 5.79 12.43
N ARG A 58 -9.52 4.97 11.41
CA ARG A 58 -9.35 3.52 11.58
C ARG A 58 -8.19 3.20 12.52
N LEU A 59 -7.05 3.86 12.38
CA LEU A 59 -5.91 3.68 13.28
C LEU A 59 -6.26 3.98 14.74
N LEU A 60 -6.87 5.13 15.00
CA LEU A 60 -7.25 5.55 16.36
C LEU A 60 -8.29 4.63 16.99
N LEU A 61 -9.23 4.13 16.19
CA LEU A 61 -10.27 3.18 16.62
C LEU A 61 -9.82 1.72 16.54
N ARG A 62 -8.56 1.45 16.16
CA ARG A 62 -7.97 0.11 16.00
C ARG A 62 -8.75 -0.81 15.05
N LEU A 63 -9.37 -0.20 14.05
CA LEU A 63 -10.10 -0.92 13.01
C LEU A 63 -9.13 -1.50 11.98
N ASP A 64 -9.62 -2.50 11.26
CA ASP A 64 -8.92 -3.10 10.13
C ASP A 64 -8.53 -2.03 9.10
N PRO A 65 -7.25 -1.93 8.70
CA PRO A 65 -6.79 -0.91 7.77
C PRO A 65 -7.30 -1.09 6.33
N ALA A 66 -7.68 -2.31 5.91
CA ALA A 66 -8.27 -2.57 4.59
C ALA A 66 -9.26 -3.74 4.63
N PRO A 67 -10.46 -3.56 5.20
CA PRO A 67 -11.40 -4.65 5.51
C PRO A 67 -11.95 -5.42 4.30
N ALA A 68 -11.77 -4.92 3.08
CA ALA A 68 -12.23 -5.56 1.85
C ALA A 68 -11.07 -6.08 0.97
N GLU A 69 -9.83 -6.04 1.47
CA GLU A 69 -8.64 -6.48 0.75
C GLU A 69 -7.95 -7.62 1.53
N TYR A 70 -7.12 -8.41 0.84
CA TYR A 70 -6.33 -9.52 1.42
C TYR A 70 -7.18 -10.61 2.10
N GLU A 71 -8.35 -10.93 1.52
CA GLU A 71 -9.22 -12.03 1.97
C GLU A 71 -8.81 -13.39 1.37
N THR A 72 -7.99 -13.37 0.31
CA THR A 72 -7.52 -14.56 -0.40
C THR A 72 -6.28 -15.18 0.24
N ASP A 73 -6.12 -16.50 0.11
CA ASP A 73 -4.96 -17.25 0.60
C ASP A 73 -3.63 -16.74 0.04
N THR A 74 -3.66 -16.13 -1.16
CA THR A 74 -2.50 -15.53 -1.80
C THR A 74 -2.69 -14.06 -2.12
N VAL A 75 -1.57 -13.34 -2.14
CA VAL A 75 -1.47 -11.93 -2.48
C VAL A 75 -0.29 -11.70 -3.43
N GLU A 76 -0.48 -10.86 -4.44
CA GLU A 76 0.61 -10.42 -5.33
C GLU A 76 1.40 -9.28 -4.68
N ILE A 77 2.70 -9.50 -4.45
CA ILE A 77 3.61 -8.49 -3.91
C ILE A 77 4.86 -8.44 -4.79
N PHE A 78 5.16 -7.26 -5.34
CA PHE A 78 6.27 -7.01 -6.28
C PHE A 78 6.26 -7.93 -7.52
N GLY A 79 5.07 -8.34 -7.97
CA GLY A 79 4.87 -9.19 -9.16
C GLY A 79 5.07 -10.69 -8.91
N PHE A 80 5.07 -11.12 -7.64
CA PHE A 80 5.14 -12.51 -7.25
C PHE A 80 3.96 -12.86 -6.33
N PRO A 81 3.39 -14.08 -6.43
CA PRO A 81 2.38 -14.57 -5.51
C PRO A 81 3.02 -14.99 -4.19
N TRP A 82 2.40 -14.58 -3.08
CA TRP A 82 2.79 -14.91 -1.72
C TRP A 82 1.62 -15.46 -0.92
N VAL A 83 1.88 -16.33 0.05
CA VAL A 83 0.86 -16.76 1.01
C VAL A 83 0.55 -15.59 1.96
N THR A 84 -0.69 -15.12 1.96
CA THR A 84 -1.10 -13.88 2.64
C THR A 84 -0.80 -13.89 4.14
N GLU A 85 -0.99 -15.03 4.80
CA GLU A 85 -0.88 -15.14 6.26
C GLU A 85 0.55 -15.39 6.76
N THR A 86 1.47 -15.86 5.91
CA THR A 86 2.81 -16.30 6.35
C THR A 86 3.95 -15.53 5.71
N ALA A 87 3.73 -14.88 4.55
CA ALA A 87 4.83 -14.33 3.76
C ALA A 87 5.65 -13.27 4.49
N LEU A 88 5.02 -12.47 5.36
CA LEU A 88 5.76 -11.47 6.12
C LEU A 88 6.67 -12.10 7.18
N VAL A 89 6.25 -13.20 7.81
CA VAL A 89 7.05 -13.96 8.81
C VAL A 89 8.18 -14.70 8.12
N GLU A 90 7.89 -15.41 7.04
CA GLU A 90 8.86 -16.30 6.38
C GLU A 90 9.89 -15.53 5.55
N SER A 91 9.51 -14.37 4.99
CA SER A 91 10.30 -13.67 3.97
C SER A 91 10.49 -12.18 4.26
N THR A 92 10.51 -11.75 5.54
CA THR A 92 10.64 -10.33 5.92
C THR A 92 11.78 -9.63 5.20
N LYS A 93 13.01 -10.17 5.29
CA LYS A 93 14.20 -9.55 4.69
C LYS A 93 14.12 -9.44 3.17
N LEU A 94 13.58 -10.47 2.52
CA LEU A 94 13.44 -10.51 1.06
C LEU A 94 12.41 -9.47 0.59
N LEU A 95 11.23 -9.43 1.23
CA LEU A 95 10.17 -8.49 0.89
C LEU A 95 10.63 -7.03 1.07
N PHE A 96 11.31 -6.72 2.18
CA PHE A 96 11.88 -5.39 2.39
C PHE A 96 13.08 -5.10 1.47
N GLY A 97 13.83 -6.12 1.06
CA GLY A 97 14.85 -6.01 0.01
C GLY A 97 14.25 -5.59 -1.33
N LEU A 98 13.17 -6.24 -1.76
CA LEU A 98 12.42 -5.90 -2.98
C LEU A 98 11.82 -4.49 -2.89
N PHE A 99 11.28 -4.10 -1.73
CA PHE A 99 10.83 -2.73 -1.49
C PHE A 99 11.96 -1.71 -1.76
N ARG A 100 13.14 -1.91 -1.17
CA ARG A 100 14.30 -1.02 -1.37
C ARG A 100 14.73 -0.98 -2.84
N GLU A 101 14.73 -2.13 -3.52
CA GLU A 101 14.99 -2.20 -4.97
C GLU A 101 14.04 -1.30 -5.75
N LYS A 102 12.72 -1.33 -5.46
CA LYS A 102 11.75 -0.46 -6.14
C LYS A 102 11.99 1.02 -5.85
N VAL A 103 12.34 1.38 -4.61
CA VAL A 103 12.74 2.75 -4.26
C VAL A 103 13.97 3.19 -5.06
N TYR A 104 15.04 2.39 -5.08
CA TYR A 104 16.26 2.72 -5.85
C TYR A 104 16.00 2.84 -7.35
N ARG A 105 15.12 1.99 -7.90
CA ARG A 105 14.72 2.10 -9.31
C ARG A 105 14.00 3.42 -9.58
N LEU A 106 13.10 3.83 -8.69
CA LEU A 106 12.41 5.12 -8.81
C LEU A 106 13.39 6.31 -8.67
N GLU A 107 14.34 6.25 -7.75
CA GLU A 107 15.41 7.26 -7.65
C GLU A 107 16.25 7.33 -8.93
N SER A 108 16.57 6.18 -9.52
CA SER A 108 17.29 6.11 -10.80
C SER A 108 16.50 6.76 -11.94
N LEU A 109 15.17 6.59 -11.99
CA LEU A 109 14.31 7.31 -12.95
C LEU A 109 14.36 8.83 -12.76
N VAL A 110 14.42 9.31 -11.51
CA VAL A 110 14.58 10.76 -11.22
C VAL A 110 15.93 11.29 -11.68
N GLN A 111 17.00 10.50 -11.53
CA GLN A 111 18.34 10.91 -11.94
C GLN A 111 18.54 10.84 -13.45
N SER A 112 17.91 9.87 -14.11
CA SER A 112 18.02 9.63 -15.55
C SER A 112 16.99 10.39 -16.38
N SER A 113 16.02 11.06 -15.76
CA SER A 113 15.01 11.85 -16.47
C SER A 113 15.69 12.99 -17.24
N SER A 114 15.83 12.80 -18.56
CA SER A 114 16.24 13.85 -19.49
C SER A 114 15.06 14.77 -19.80
N HIS A 115 15.32 15.96 -20.33
CA HIS A 115 14.26 16.88 -20.80
C HIS A 115 13.55 16.41 -22.09
N ASP A 116 13.61 15.11 -22.41
CA ASP A 116 12.96 14.54 -23.58
C ASP A 116 11.47 14.31 -23.31
N PHE A 117 10.66 15.28 -23.74
CA PHE A 117 9.21 15.26 -23.61
C PHE A 117 8.56 14.02 -24.25
N GLY A 118 9.20 13.38 -25.25
CA GLY A 118 8.66 12.19 -25.91
C GLY A 118 8.57 10.97 -25.00
N GLN A 119 9.36 10.91 -23.92
CA GLN A 119 9.37 9.79 -22.97
C GLN A 119 8.59 10.09 -21.69
N ALA A 120 8.05 11.30 -21.52
CA ALA A 120 7.43 11.74 -20.27
C ALA A 120 6.26 10.84 -19.82
N GLY A 121 5.45 10.33 -20.75
CA GLY A 121 4.36 9.41 -20.46
C GLY A 121 4.85 8.06 -19.93
N ASN A 122 5.83 7.45 -20.61
CA ASN A 122 6.41 6.17 -20.20
C ASN A 122 7.04 6.26 -18.81
N LEU A 123 7.83 7.31 -18.57
CA LEU A 123 8.46 7.59 -17.28
C LEU A 123 7.42 7.81 -16.18
N HIS A 124 6.31 8.47 -16.48
CA HIS A 124 5.21 8.66 -15.54
C HIS A 124 4.58 7.34 -15.11
N TYR A 125 4.22 6.47 -16.06
CA TYR A 125 3.57 5.20 -15.74
C TYR A 125 4.50 4.22 -15.04
N GLU A 126 5.78 4.17 -15.43
CA GLU A 126 6.77 3.35 -14.73
C GLU A 126 6.98 3.82 -13.28
N ALA A 127 7.09 5.14 -13.08
CA ALA A 127 7.26 5.71 -11.75
C ALA A 127 6.01 5.54 -10.86
N GLU A 128 4.82 5.68 -11.44
CA GLU A 128 3.55 5.41 -10.76
C GLU A 128 3.44 3.94 -10.34
N ASP A 129 3.79 3.00 -11.24
CA ASP A 129 3.76 1.57 -10.94
C ASP A 129 4.71 1.21 -9.79
N LEU A 130 5.96 1.70 -9.84
CA LEU A 130 6.94 1.49 -8.77
C LEU A 130 6.43 2.04 -7.43
N ARG A 131 5.86 3.24 -7.43
CA ARG A 131 5.26 3.84 -6.24
C ARG A 131 4.10 2.99 -5.72
N GLN A 132 3.21 2.55 -6.60
CA GLN A 132 2.03 1.79 -6.20
C GLN A 132 2.42 0.42 -5.63
N GLN A 133 3.42 -0.26 -6.19
CA GLN A 133 3.95 -1.50 -5.62
C GLN A 133 4.47 -1.30 -4.18
N CYS A 134 5.21 -0.21 -3.95
CA CYS A 134 5.70 0.15 -2.62
C CYS A 134 4.55 0.44 -1.64
N VAL A 135 3.55 1.22 -2.06
CA VAL A 135 2.38 1.57 -1.23
C VAL A 135 1.55 0.32 -0.91
N SER A 136 1.31 -0.55 -1.88
CA SER A 136 0.58 -1.81 -1.69
C SER A 136 1.30 -2.76 -0.76
N PHE A 137 2.64 -2.83 -0.84
CA PHE A 137 3.43 -3.60 0.12
C PHE A 137 3.30 -3.06 1.56
N LEU A 138 3.38 -1.74 1.74
CA LEU A 138 3.21 -1.13 3.07
C LEU A 138 1.79 -1.32 3.62
N GLN A 139 0.78 -1.29 2.75
CA GLN A 139 -0.60 -1.63 3.11
C GLN A 139 -0.70 -3.09 3.59
N TYR A 140 -0.10 -4.02 2.85
CA TYR A 140 -0.02 -5.43 3.24
C TYR A 140 0.61 -5.60 4.62
N VAL A 141 1.72 -4.92 4.92
CA VAL A 141 2.36 -4.99 6.25
C VAL A 141 1.40 -4.53 7.35
N LYS A 142 0.64 -3.44 7.13
CA LYS A 142 -0.34 -2.94 8.12
C LYS A 142 -1.48 -3.93 8.33
N VAL A 143 -2.02 -4.50 7.25
CA VAL A 143 -3.07 -5.52 7.32
C VAL A 143 -2.56 -6.75 8.05
N PHE A 144 -1.35 -7.20 7.74
CA PHE A 144 -0.72 -8.34 8.38
C PHE A 144 -0.62 -8.15 9.90
N LEU A 145 -0.10 -7.01 10.33
CA LEU A 145 0.04 -6.68 11.75
C LEU A 145 -1.31 -6.56 12.47
N HIS A 146 -2.36 -6.17 11.75
CA HIS A 146 -3.70 -6.07 12.32
C HIS A 146 -4.40 -7.43 12.41
N ARG A 147 -4.31 -8.27 11.38
CA ARG A 147 -5.08 -9.51 11.29
C ARG A 147 -4.34 -10.74 11.81
N PHE A 148 -3.07 -10.88 11.45
CA PHE A 148 -2.33 -12.13 11.62
C PHE A 148 -1.31 -12.10 12.74
N LEU A 149 -0.80 -10.92 13.12
CA LEU A 149 0.11 -10.84 14.28
C LEU A 149 -0.67 -11.05 15.59
N GLU A 150 -0.53 -12.24 16.15
CA GLU A 150 -1.10 -12.56 17.46
C GLU A 150 -0.33 -11.88 18.61
N PRO A 151 -1.01 -11.35 19.63
CA PRO A 151 -0.36 -10.95 20.87
C PRO A 151 0.27 -12.20 21.51
N THR A 152 1.60 -12.22 21.66
CA THR A 152 2.32 -13.39 22.18
C THR A 152 1.81 -13.71 23.59
N CYS A 153 1.04 -14.80 23.69
CA CYS A 153 0.38 -15.21 24.92
C CYS A 153 0.76 -16.67 25.20
N SER A 154 1.88 -16.88 25.89
CA SER A 154 2.07 -17.90 26.94
C SER A 154 3.53 -18.31 27.11
N LEU A 155 3.85 -18.59 28.38
CA LEU A 155 5.11 -19.08 28.93
C LEU A 155 5.20 -20.61 28.89
N ASP A 156 4.62 -21.26 27.88
CA ASP A 156 4.64 -22.73 27.84
C ASP A 156 5.83 -23.23 27.04
N THR A 157 6.87 -23.63 27.78
CA THR A 157 8.13 -24.21 27.31
C THR A 157 7.96 -25.63 26.77
N SER A 158 7.08 -25.80 25.78
CA SER A 158 6.97 -27.00 24.95
C SER A 158 7.58 -26.69 23.58
N HIS A 159 8.06 -27.72 22.86
CA HIS A 159 8.66 -27.61 21.54
C HIS A 159 7.85 -26.69 20.62
N CYS A 160 8.33 -25.46 20.44
CA CYS A 160 7.70 -24.43 19.64
C CYS A 160 7.89 -24.82 18.16
N HIS A 161 6.83 -24.72 17.36
CA HIS A 161 6.95 -25.00 15.93
C HIS A 161 7.90 -23.97 15.28
N PRO A 162 8.76 -24.32 14.31
CA PRO A 162 9.74 -23.37 13.74
C PRO A 162 9.12 -22.06 13.21
N TYR A 163 7.87 -22.11 12.74
CA TYR A 163 7.12 -20.92 12.34
C TYR A 163 6.79 -20.00 13.52
N GLU A 164 6.37 -20.55 14.66
CA GLU A 164 6.04 -19.78 15.87
C GLU A 164 7.30 -19.07 16.41
N GLU A 165 8.49 -19.69 16.27
CA GLU A 165 9.76 -19.05 16.61
C GLU A 165 10.06 -17.84 15.71
N LEU A 166 9.81 -17.95 14.41
CA LEU A 166 9.97 -16.85 13.45
C LEU A 166 8.96 -15.73 13.71
N GLU A 167 7.70 -16.10 13.97
CA GLU A 167 6.64 -15.14 14.29
C GLU A 167 6.95 -14.38 15.58
N ALA A 168 7.48 -15.05 16.60
CA ALA A 168 7.92 -14.42 17.85
C ALA A 168 9.10 -13.44 17.65
N GLN A 169 9.89 -13.61 16.60
CA GLN A 169 11.00 -12.72 16.22
C GLN A 169 10.58 -11.60 15.27
N LEU A 170 9.43 -11.76 14.59
CA LEU A 170 8.95 -10.83 13.56
C LEU A 170 8.91 -9.36 14.04
N PRO A 171 8.41 -9.00 15.25
CA PRO A 171 8.40 -7.61 15.67
C PRO A 171 9.79 -6.94 15.68
N SER A 172 10.82 -7.68 16.10
CA SER A 172 12.21 -7.19 16.11
C SER A 172 12.75 -7.08 14.68
N ALA A 173 12.52 -8.10 13.84
CA ALA A 173 12.93 -8.09 12.45
C ALA A 173 12.28 -6.92 11.68
N LEU A 174 10.99 -6.67 11.89
CA LEU A 174 10.28 -5.54 11.29
C LEU A 174 10.85 -4.20 11.75
N LEU A 175 11.19 -4.05 13.03
CA LEU A 175 11.81 -2.81 13.54
C LEU A 175 13.15 -2.52 12.86
N GLU A 176 14.00 -3.54 12.68
CA GLU A 176 15.26 -3.40 11.94
C GLU A 176 15.02 -2.96 10.50
N GLU A 177 14.07 -3.60 9.82
CA GLU A 177 13.76 -3.29 8.43
C GLU A 177 13.14 -1.89 8.26
N ILE A 178 12.21 -1.49 9.15
CA ILE A 178 11.61 -0.14 9.21
C ILE A 178 12.67 0.92 9.49
N PHE A 179 13.61 0.65 10.39
CA PHE A 179 14.72 1.54 10.66
C PHE A 179 15.59 1.71 9.40
N GLY A 180 15.89 0.61 8.70
CA GLY A 180 16.60 0.64 7.42
C GLY A 180 15.86 1.45 6.35
N ILE A 181 14.53 1.33 6.24
CA ILE A 181 13.73 2.18 5.34
C ILE A 181 13.78 3.65 5.76
N THR A 182 13.69 3.94 7.06
CA THR A 182 13.74 5.31 7.58
C THR A 182 15.06 5.98 7.22
N LEU A 183 16.17 5.24 7.30
CA LEU A 183 17.49 5.72 6.88
C LEU A 183 17.57 5.94 5.36
N LEU A 184 16.99 5.04 4.57
CA LEU A 184 16.94 5.17 3.11
C LEU A 184 16.16 6.41 2.67
N VAL A 185 14.96 6.59 3.22
CA VAL A 185 14.04 7.68 2.86
C VAL A 185 14.51 9.03 3.43
N GLY A 186 15.22 9.03 4.56
CA GLY A 186 15.81 10.21 5.16
C GLY A 186 14.77 11.23 5.64
N ARG A 187 15.18 12.51 5.73
CA ARG A 187 14.28 13.62 6.08
C ARG A 187 13.82 14.32 4.81
N LEU A 188 12.54 14.68 4.73
CA LEU A 188 11.96 15.40 3.59
C LEU A 188 12.72 16.69 3.22
N LYS A 189 13.22 17.43 4.22
CA LYS A 189 13.99 18.67 3.99
C LYS A 189 15.37 18.45 3.35
N ASP A 190 15.91 17.24 3.44
CA ASP A 190 17.22 16.87 2.91
C ASP A 190 17.10 16.32 1.48
N LEU A 191 15.88 16.20 0.93
CA LEU A 191 15.66 15.75 -0.43
C LEU A 191 16.32 16.71 -1.45
N PRO A 192 16.76 16.22 -2.61
CA PRO A 192 17.26 17.08 -3.69
C PRO A 192 16.26 18.17 -4.08
N ALA A 193 16.75 19.36 -4.44
CA ALA A 193 15.90 20.52 -4.75
C ALA A 193 14.91 20.26 -5.90
N ASN A 194 15.29 19.44 -6.88
CA ASN A 194 14.42 19.02 -7.99
C ASN A 194 13.28 18.08 -7.55
N VAL A 195 13.43 17.39 -6.41
CA VAL A 195 12.36 16.60 -5.79
C VAL A 195 11.49 17.50 -4.92
N GLN A 196 12.08 18.40 -4.13
CA GLN A 196 11.32 19.35 -3.34
C GLN A 196 10.46 20.30 -4.19
N SER A 197 10.94 20.73 -5.36
CA SER A 197 10.14 21.57 -6.25
C SER A 197 8.86 20.87 -6.74
N ALA A 198 8.83 19.53 -6.70
CA ALA A 198 7.68 18.75 -7.12
C ALA A 198 6.41 18.97 -6.27
N PHE A 199 6.54 19.52 -5.05
CA PHE A 199 5.39 19.95 -4.24
C PHE A 199 4.48 20.95 -4.96
N THR A 200 5.03 21.75 -5.88
CA THR A 200 4.32 22.84 -6.54
C THR A 200 3.84 22.48 -7.95
N ILE A 201 4.17 21.28 -8.44
CA ILE A 201 3.77 20.82 -9.76
C ILE A 201 2.26 20.57 -9.78
N ALA A 202 1.57 21.37 -10.57
CA ALA A 202 0.21 21.10 -10.99
C ALA A 202 0.25 20.68 -12.46
N ASN A 203 -0.18 19.45 -12.76
CA ASN A 203 -0.33 19.00 -14.14
C ASN A 203 -1.77 18.55 -14.41
N PRO A 204 -2.56 19.34 -15.17
CA PRO A 204 -3.95 19.00 -15.47
C PRO A 204 -4.08 17.71 -16.31
N GLY A 205 -3.03 17.32 -17.03
CA GLY A 205 -3.00 16.05 -17.78
C GLY A 205 -2.80 14.81 -16.91
N LYS A 206 -2.63 14.95 -15.58
CA LYS A 206 -2.30 13.87 -14.62
C LYS A 206 -1.02 13.07 -14.94
N ILE A 207 -0.20 13.56 -15.87
CA ILE A 207 1.13 13.01 -16.18
C ILE A 207 2.18 13.75 -15.34
N PHE A 208 2.75 13.06 -14.37
CA PHE A 208 3.72 13.63 -13.44
C PHE A 208 5.14 13.10 -13.69
N PRO A 209 6.18 13.94 -13.52
CA PRO A 209 7.56 13.47 -13.63
C PRO A 209 7.91 12.49 -12.50
N PRO A 210 8.92 11.62 -12.68
CA PRO A 210 9.35 10.68 -11.63
C PRO A 210 9.65 11.34 -10.28
N SER A 211 10.13 12.59 -10.26
CA SER A 211 10.44 13.31 -9.02
C SER A 211 9.20 13.58 -8.16
N TRP A 212 8.04 13.77 -8.80
CA TRP A 212 6.76 13.91 -8.12
C TRP A 212 6.36 12.59 -7.46
N HIS A 213 6.50 11.48 -8.17
CA HIS A 213 6.19 10.14 -7.62
C HIS A 213 7.12 9.77 -6.47
N LEU A 214 8.42 10.05 -6.61
CA LEU A 214 9.39 9.82 -5.54
C LEU A 214 9.02 10.63 -4.30
N LEU A 215 8.76 11.93 -4.46
CA LEU A 215 8.35 12.80 -3.35
C LEU A 215 7.14 12.24 -2.60
N HIS A 216 6.10 11.84 -3.33
CA HIS A 216 4.90 11.31 -2.71
C HIS A 216 5.13 9.94 -2.07
N LEU A 217 5.99 9.11 -2.65
CA LEU A 217 6.43 7.88 -2.00
C LEU A 217 7.13 8.16 -0.66
N HIS A 218 7.99 9.17 -0.54
CA HIS A 218 8.58 9.54 0.75
C HIS A 218 7.49 9.88 1.80
N LEU A 219 6.44 10.60 1.40
CA LEU A 219 5.31 10.90 2.28
C LEU A 219 4.52 9.64 2.67
N ASP A 220 4.23 8.77 1.70
CA ASP A 220 3.52 7.49 1.92
C ASP A 220 4.29 6.58 2.88
N VAL A 221 5.62 6.52 2.74
CA VAL A 221 6.49 5.75 3.61
C VAL A 221 6.50 6.32 5.02
N HIS A 222 6.70 7.62 5.19
CA HIS A 222 6.68 8.24 6.52
C HIS A 222 5.35 8.00 7.24
N TRP A 223 4.23 8.13 6.53
CA TRP A 223 2.92 7.85 7.11
C TRP A 223 2.75 6.38 7.48
N SER A 224 3.10 5.47 6.56
CA SER A 224 2.98 4.03 6.81
C SER A 224 3.87 3.57 7.96
N ILE A 225 5.07 4.12 8.11
CA ILE A 225 5.95 3.84 9.26
C ILE A 225 5.27 4.23 10.58
N LEU A 226 4.60 5.39 10.64
CA LEU A 226 3.87 5.81 11.84
C LEU A 226 2.73 4.84 12.17
N GLU A 227 1.98 4.39 11.16
CA GLU A 227 0.91 3.40 11.35
C GLU A 227 1.47 2.06 11.84
N ILE A 228 2.51 1.55 11.17
CA ILE A 228 3.16 0.27 11.49
C ILE A 228 3.72 0.30 12.92
N LEU A 229 4.44 1.36 13.30
CA LEU A 229 4.95 1.51 14.66
C LEU A 229 3.82 1.58 15.69
N THR A 230 2.69 2.20 15.35
CA THR A 230 1.51 2.23 16.23
C THR A 230 0.91 0.84 16.41
N TYR A 231 0.82 0.02 15.35
CA TYR A 231 0.39 -1.37 15.44
C TYR A 231 1.35 -2.19 16.31
N LEU A 232 2.67 -2.08 16.10
CA LEU A 232 3.66 -2.78 16.91
C LEU A 232 3.59 -2.37 18.39
N VAL A 233 3.53 -1.07 18.70
CA VAL A 233 3.40 -0.59 20.09
C VAL A 233 2.11 -1.10 20.74
N THR A 234 1.00 -1.13 20.01
CA THR A 234 -0.28 -1.56 20.58
C THR A 234 -0.36 -3.08 20.78
N ARG A 235 0.25 -3.87 19.89
CA ARG A 235 0.25 -5.35 19.94
C ARG A 235 1.34 -5.90 20.86
N CYS A 236 2.53 -5.30 20.88
CA CYS A 236 3.69 -5.81 21.63
C CYS A 236 3.85 -5.18 23.02
N LYS A 237 2.88 -4.39 23.49
CA LYS A 237 2.92 -3.69 24.79
C LYS A 237 3.22 -4.60 25.98
N ALA A 238 2.81 -5.88 25.94
CA ALA A 238 3.11 -6.85 26.98
C ALA A 238 4.62 -7.20 27.08
N ARG A 239 5.39 -7.07 25.99
CA ARG A 239 6.81 -7.45 25.92
C ARG A 239 7.77 -6.32 26.31
N TRP A 240 7.34 -5.06 26.22
CA TRP A 240 8.17 -3.88 26.53
C TRP A 240 7.87 -3.25 27.89
N CYS A 241 6.76 -3.59 28.53
CA CYS A 241 6.40 -3.08 29.86
C CYS A 241 6.73 -4.02 31.01
N THR A 242 7.31 -5.20 30.78
CA THR A 242 7.91 -5.99 31.86
C THR A 242 9.30 -5.44 32.18
N PRO A 243 9.53 -4.82 33.35
CA PRO A 243 10.88 -4.64 33.82
C PRO A 243 11.45 -6.05 34.00
N THR A 244 12.54 -6.37 33.33
CA THR A 244 13.43 -7.44 33.78
C THR A 244 13.80 -7.13 35.22
N SER A 245 13.13 -7.79 36.16
CA SER A 245 13.53 -7.84 37.56
C SER A 245 14.86 -8.58 37.62
N LEU A 246 15.94 -7.82 37.72
CA LEU A 246 17.21 -8.27 38.30
C LEU A 246 17.04 -8.43 39.81
#